data_AF-E6VIQ0-F1
#
_entry.id   AF-E6VIQ0-F1
#
_cell.length_a   1.000
_cell.length_b   1.000
_cell.length_c   1.000
_cell.angle_alpha   90.00
_cell.angle_beta   90.00
_cell.angle_gamma   90.00
#
_symmetry.space_group_name_H-M   'P 1'
#
loop_
_entity.id
_entity.type
_entity.pdbx_description
1 polymer ?
#
loop_
_entity_poly.entity_id
_entity_poly.type
_entity_poly.pdbx_seq_one_letter_code
_entity_poly.pdbx_strand_id
1 'polypeptide(L)'
;MPGDDGLSHAGYFLAGTPPTLHPACQSLCVVWNSFPAAAFSTKPEMLVTISSSAASSAADSSPSSVSARDLADRLSTAYRTVRDETERRAAPLSPEDQVVQSMPDASPAKWHRAHTTWFFEQFLLGPHCPGYQVFHPDYAFLFNSYYVSAGPRHTRAARGLLTRPGVAEVAAYRRHVDKAMLNWFATAGAAKLEQIAPLIEVGLNHEQQHQELLLTDILHAFAQNPIPPAYDPAWRLPATARDGEDWVALPEGIHPIGHAGDSFHFDNEKPVHRALVGPVKLARHLVSNAEWLAFMADGGYRTATLWLMDGFACAERESWEAPGHWRQVDGEWKIMTLGGLQAIDPDAPVCHISYYEADAFARWAGKHLPTEMEWEVAARAGHLPDAFGTVWQWTRSAYAPYPGYKAIEGALGEYNGKFMVNQLVLRGSSCATPEGHSRVSYRNFFYPYHRWQFTGLRLADYGT
;
A
#
# COMPACT_ATOMS: atom_id res chain seq x y z
N MET A 1 71.32 -13.04 41.13
CA MET A 1 71.70 -11.69 41.60
C MET A 1 70.54 -10.75 41.29
N PRO A 2 70.22 -9.81 42.20
CA PRO A 2 68.85 -9.74 42.73
C PRO A 2 68.01 -8.53 42.23
N GLY A 3 66.72 -8.45 42.57
CA GLY A 3 65.98 -9.34 43.48
C GLY A 3 64.48 -9.05 43.63
N ASP A 4 63.88 -9.73 44.59
CA ASP A 4 62.44 -9.71 44.93
C ASP A 4 62.01 -8.50 45.79
N ASP A 5 60.71 -8.18 45.72
CA ASP A 5 59.77 -7.91 46.83
C ASP A 5 58.53 -7.14 46.30
N GLY A 6 57.27 -7.43 46.64
CA GLY A 6 56.72 -8.56 47.39
C GLY A 6 55.28 -8.30 47.89
N LEU A 7 54.37 -9.30 47.76
CA LEU A 7 53.02 -9.39 48.37
C LEU A 7 51.94 -8.40 47.83
N SER A 8 50.62 -8.70 47.76
CA SER A 8 49.77 -9.92 47.84
C SER A 8 48.31 -9.53 47.42
N HIS A 9 47.22 -10.31 47.37
CA HIS A 9 46.89 -11.72 47.71
C HIS A 9 45.56 -12.16 47.01
N ALA A 10 45.32 -13.47 46.80
CA ALA A 10 44.09 -14.10 46.24
C ALA A 10 43.67 -13.68 44.79
N GLY A 11 43.01 -14.49 43.94
CA GLY A 11 42.25 -15.75 44.12
C GLY A 11 40.76 -15.47 43.85
N TYR A 12 40.03 -16.07 42.89
CA TYR A 12 40.11 -17.42 42.30
C TYR A 12 39.86 -17.44 40.78
N PHE A 13 40.32 -18.50 40.10
CA PHE A 13 39.74 -18.95 38.83
C PHE A 13 38.51 -19.83 39.11
N LEU A 14 37.38 -19.56 38.46
CA LEU A 14 36.24 -20.47 38.35
C LEU A 14 35.72 -20.46 36.91
N ALA A 15 35.57 -21.65 36.31
CA ALA A 15 35.00 -21.80 34.98
C ALA A 15 33.47 -21.67 35.04
N GLY A 16 32.92 -20.63 34.43
CA GLY A 16 31.48 -20.45 34.28
C GLY A 16 30.92 -21.27 33.12
N THR A 17 29.91 -22.11 33.39
CA THR A 17 29.12 -22.80 32.35
C THR A 17 28.31 -21.82 31.50
N PRO A 18 28.00 -22.14 30.23
CA PRO A 18 27.12 -21.33 29.40
C PRO A 18 25.70 -21.24 30.00
N PRO A 19 24.95 -20.16 29.75
CA PRO A 19 23.64 -19.94 30.35
C PRO A 19 22.62 -20.96 29.84
N THR A 20 22.08 -21.78 30.75
CA THR A 20 20.96 -22.67 30.48
C THR A 20 19.67 -21.87 30.31
N LEU A 21 19.04 -21.96 29.13
CA LEU A 21 17.69 -21.45 28.89
C LEU A 21 16.70 -22.12 29.86
N HIS A 22 16.02 -21.33 30.70
CA HIS A 22 15.00 -21.86 31.60
C HIS A 22 13.70 -22.11 30.82
N PRO A 23 13.17 -23.35 30.78
CA PRO A 23 11.95 -23.65 30.03
C PRO A 23 10.71 -23.16 30.79
N ALA A 24 10.04 -22.16 30.23
CA ALA A 24 8.69 -21.75 30.61
C ALA A 24 7.90 -21.44 29.32
N CYS A 25 6.62 -21.81 29.27
CA CYS A 25 5.74 -21.75 28.09
C CYS A 25 5.96 -22.80 26.98
N GLN A 26 6.14 -24.07 27.35
CA GLN A 26 5.74 -25.22 26.52
C GLN A 26 4.83 -26.18 27.31
N SER A 27 3.51 -25.94 27.28
CA SER A 27 2.44 -26.95 27.49
C SER A 27 1.06 -26.29 27.52
N LEU A 28 0.36 -26.24 26.37
CA LEU A 28 -1.11 -26.05 26.31
C LEU A 28 -1.70 -26.45 24.94
N CYS A 29 -1.31 -27.62 24.44
CA CYS A 29 -1.83 -28.22 23.20
C CYS A 29 -2.34 -29.65 23.44
N VAL A 30 -3.46 -29.79 24.16
CA VAL A 30 -4.16 -31.07 24.32
C VAL A 30 -5.67 -30.84 24.18
N VAL A 31 -6.24 -31.38 23.10
CA VAL A 31 -7.65 -31.77 22.89
C VAL A 31 -8.73 -30.75 23.28
N TRP A 32 -9.33 -30.13 22.26
CA TRP A 32 -10.78 -30.22 22.06
C TRP A 32 -11.04 -30.79 20.68
N ASN A 33 -11.70 -31.95 20.62
CA ASN A 33 -12.11 -32.61 19.39
C ASN A 33 -13.43 -33.35 19.66
N SER A 34 -14.25 -33.54 18.62
CA SER A 34 -15.58 -34.20 18.67
C SER A 34 -16.73 -33.43 19.35
N PHE A 35 -17.47 -32.65 18.56
CA PHE A 35 -18.94 -32.62 18.60
C PHE A 35 -19.48 -32.67 17.15
N PRO A 36 -20.69 -33.23 16.90
CA PRO A 36 -21.05 -33.75 15.58
C PRO A 36 -21.59 -32.69 14.61
N ALA A 37 -21.56 -33.03 13.32
CA ALA A 37 -22.08 -32.18 12.25
C ALA A 37 -23.60 -31.97 12.37
N ALA A 38 -24.02 -30.71 12.51
CA ALA A 38 -25.40 -30.28 12.37
C ALA A 38 -25.63 -29.66 10.99
N ALA A 39 -26.59 -30.20 10.22
CA ALA A 39 -26.89 -29.73 8.87
C ALA A 39 -27.73 -28.45 8.90
N PHE A 40 -27.08 -27.28 8.79
CA PHE A 40 -27.78 -25.99 8.68
C PHE A 40 -28.14 -25.66 7.23
N SER A 41 -29.39 -25.97 6.86
CA SER A 41 -30.01 -25.49 5.63
C SER A 41 -30.57 -24.08 5.83
N THR A 42 -29.84 -23.04 5.46
CA THR A 42 -30.33 -21.65 5.47
C THR A 42 -30.35 -21.06 4.06
N LYS A 43 -31.55 -20.98 3.46
CA LYS A 43 -31.80 -20.11 2.30
C LYS A 43 -31.82 -18.65 2.75
N PRO A 44 -31.10 -17.72 2.10
CA PRO A 44 -31.33 -16.29 2.26
C PRO A 44 -32.42 -15.82 1.27
N GLU A 45 -33.65 -15.66 1.75
CA GLU A 45 -34.68 -14.91 1.01
C GLU A 45 -34.51 -13.41 1.31
N MET A 46 -33.90 -12.66 0.40
CA MET A 46 -33.80 -11.21 0.51
C MET A 46 -35.13 -10.54 0.13
N LEU A 47 -35.94 -10.17 1.13
CA LEU A 47 -37.01 -9.19 0.94
C LEU A 47 -36.40 -7.78 0.84
N VAL A 48 -36.24 -7.27 -0.38
CA VAL A 48 -35.97 -5.86 -0.64
C VAL A 48 -37.30 -5.13 -0.82
N THR A 49 -37.68 -4.32 0.17
CA THR A 49 -38.92 -3.52 0.13
C THR A 49 -38.76 -2.32 -0.81
N ILE A 50 -39.05 -2.50 -2.09
CA ILE A 50 -39.13 -1.40 -3.06
C ILE A 50 -40.48 -0.69 -2.88
N SER A 51 -40.45 0.59 -2.49
CA SER A 51 -41.63 1.46 -2.51
C SER A 51 -41.91 1.89 -3.94
N SER A 52 -43.11 1.61 -4.46
CA SER A 52 -43.50 1.91 -5.84
C SER A 52 -44.58 2.99 -5.90
N SER A 53 -44.42 3.94 -6.81
CA SER A 53 -45.45 4.88 -7.23
C SER A 53 -45.78 4.67 -8.70
N ALA A 54 -47.06 4.48 -9.00
CA ALA A 54 -47.62 4.33 -10.34
C ALA A 54 -48.31 5.65 -10.76
N ALA A 55 -48.48 5.98 -12.05
CA ALA A 55 -47.85 5.50 -13.28
C ALA A 55 -48.25 6.44 -14.44
N SER A 56 -47.56 6.36 -15.58
CA SER A 56 -48.14 6.69 -16.89
C SER A 56 -47.47 5.84 -17.97
N SER A 57 -48.18 5.59 -19.08
CA SER A 57 -47.82 4.55 -20.06
C SER A 57 -47.76 5.07 -21.50
N ALA A 58 -46.63 4.90 -22.18
CA ALA A 58 -46.52 5.02 -23.64
C ALA A 58 -45.26 4.30 -24.17
N ALA A 59 -45.32 3.88 -25.44
CA ALA A 59 -44.20 3.45 -26.30
C ALA A 59 -43.31 2.29 -25.81
N ASP A 60 -43.66 1.07 -26.25
CA ASP A 60 -42.73 -0.07 -26.28
C ASP A 60 -41.58 0.21 -27.27
N SER A 61 -40.35 0.24 -26.77
CA SER A 61 -39.12 0.30 -27.57
C SER A 61 -37.98 -0.33 -26.77
N SER A 62 -37.32 -1.35 -27.34
CA SER A 62 -36.44 -2.25 -26.58
C SER A 62 -35.06 -1.60 -26.26
N PRO A 63 -34.72 -1.29 -24.99
CA PRO A 63 -33.49 -0.54 -24.68
C PRO A 63 -32.22 -1.41 -24.60
N SER A 64 -32.33 -2.72 -24.83
CA SER A 64 -31.61 -3.72 -24.03
C SER A 64 -30.42 -4.43 -24.70
N SER A 65 -30.14 -4.19 -25.99
CA SER A 65 -29.03 -4.83 -26.71
C SER A 65 -27.80 -3.93 -26.88
N VAL A 66 -28.00 -2.62 -27.04
CA VAL A 66 -26.91 -1.65 -27.27
C VAL A 66 -26.17 -1.32 -25.97
N SER A 67 -26.91 -1.08 -24.88
CA SER A 67 -26.34 -0.85 -23.54
C SER A 67 -25.53 -2.05 -23.03
N ALA A 68 -26.03 -3.27 -23.25
CA ALA A 68 -25.37 -4.51 -22.90
C ALA A 68 -23.99 -4.65 -23.55
N ARG A 69 -23.91 -4.33 -24.84
CA ARG A 69 -22.68 -4.42 -25.63
C ARG A 69 -21.69 -3.32 -25.27
N ASP A 70 -22.17 -2.09 -25.12
CA ASP A 70 -21.35 -0.97 -24.61
C ASP A 70 -20.73 -1.28 -23.24
N LEU A 71 -21.50 -1.86 -22.30
CA LEU A 71 -20.96 -2.27 -21.00
C LEU A 71 -19.89 -3.37 -21.15
N ALA A 72 -20.14 -4.40 -21.97
CA ALA A 72 -19.18 -5.47 -22.23
C ALA A 72 -17.87 -4.96 -22.88
N ASP A 73 -17.98 -4.06 -23.86
CA ASP A 73 -16.84 -3.46 -24.56
C ASP A 73 -16.06 -2.50 -23.63
N ARG A 74 -16.74 -1.72 -22.78
CA ARG A 74 -16.10 -0.88 -21.73
C ARG A 74 -15.39 -1.70 -20.65
N LEU A 75 -16.03 -2.73 -20.11
CA LEU A 75 -15.40 -3.65 -19.14
C LEU A 75 -14.20 -4.37 -19.75
N SER A 76 -14.30 -4.83 -21.00
CA SER A 76 -13.19 -5.45 -21.74
C SER A 76 -12.02 -4.50 -21.94
N THR A 77 -12.30 -3.22 -22.23
CA THR A 77 -11.27 -2.19 -22.42
C THR A 77 -10.57 -1.84 -21.11
N ALA A 78 -11.33 -1.52 -20.06
CA ALA A 78 -10.76 -1.20 -18.74
C ALA A 78 -9.95 -2.37 -18.16
N TYR A 79 -10.43 -3.61 -18.36
CA TYR A 79 -9.70 -4.81 -17.98
C TYR A 79 -8.37 -4.93 -18.72
N ARG A 80 -8.34 -4.80 -20.05
CA ARG A 80 -7.07 -4.83 -20.81
C ARG A 80 -6.10 -3.76 -20.34
N THR A 81 -6.52 -2.50 -20.26
CA THR A 81 -5.67 -1.38 -19.82
C THR A 81 -4.97 -1.67 -18.48
N VAL A 82 -5.70 -2.19 -17.49
CA VAL A 82 -5.11 -2.55 -16.19
C VAL A 82 -4.25 -3.82 -16.28
N ARG A 83 -4.67 -4.86 -16.99
CA ARG A 83 -3.92 -6.13 -17.08
C ARG A 83 -2.61 -5.98 -17.85
N ASP A 84 -2.60 -5.14 -18.89
CA ASP A 84 -1.45 -4.85 -19.73
C ASP A 84 -0.44 -3.92 -19.03
N GLU A 85 -0.90 -2.96 -18.20
CA GLU A 85 -0.01 -2.10 -17.39
C GLU A 85 0.83 -2.91 -16.39
N THR A 86 0.26 -3.95 -15.77
CA THR A 86 1.02 -4.88 -14.91
C THR A 86 2.11 -5.63 -15.69
N GLU A 87 1.82 -6.06 -16.92
CA GLU A 87 2.81 -6.74 -17.76
C GLU A 87 3.87 -5.76 -18.27
N ARG A 88 3.50 -4.52 -18.61
CA ARG A 88 4.45 -3.45 -18.97
C ARG A 88 5.43 -3.15 -17.83
N ARG A 89 4.96 -3.10 -16.58
CA ARG A 89 5.80 -2.94 -15.39
C ARG A 89 6.67 -4.16 -15.07
N ALA A 90 6.26 -5.35 -15.51
CA ALA A 90 7.05 -6.57 -15.33
C ALA A 90 8.06 -6.82 -16.46
N ALA A 91 7.88 -6.22 -17.64
CA ALA A 91 8.66 -6.49 -18.84
C ALA A 91 10.18 -6.20 -18.72
N PRO A 92 10.66 -5.19 -17.98
CA PRO A 92 12.11 -4.97 -17.79
C PRO A 92 12.78 -5.99 -16.87
N LEU A 93 12.01 -6.78 -16.11
CA LEU A 93 12.53 -7.63 -15.02
C LEU A 93 12.93 -9.02 -15.52
N SER A 94 14.16 -9.44 -15.21
CA SER A 94 14.63 -10.80 -15.48
C SER A 94 13.83 -11.86 -14.70
N PRO A 95 13.89 -13.15 -15.09
CA PRO A 95 13.31 -14.23 -14.31
C PRO A 95 13.80 -14.24 -12.85
N GLU A 96 15.05 -13.86 -12.62
CA GLU A 96 15.73 -13.76 -11.34
C GLU A 96 15.18 -12.61 -10.49
N ASP A 97 15.02 -11.41 -11.08
CA ASP A 97 14.41 -10.25 -10.42
C ASP A 97 12.99 -10.55 -9.91
N GLN A 98 12.23 -11.31 -10.71
CA GLN A 98 10.83 -11.62 -10.41
C GLN A 98 10.62 -12.70 -9.34
N VAL A 99 11.67 -13.37 -8.84
CA VAL A 99 11.58 -14.35 -7.72
C VAL A 99 11.95 -13.78 -6.34
N VAL A 100 12.69 -12.67 -6.26
CA VAL A 100 13.27 -12.16 -5.01
C VAL A 100 12.20 -11.63 -4.05
N GLN A 101 12.37 -11.91 -2.75
CA GLN A 101 11.69 -11.20 -1.66
C GLN A 101 12.76 -10.59 -0.75
N SER A 102 12.92 -9.27 -0.81
CA SER A 102 14.02 -8.54 -0.14
C SER A 102 13.74 -8.21 1.33
N MET A 103 12.49 -8.36 1.79
CA MET A 103 12.06 -8.27 3.19
C MET A 103 10.66 -8.90 3.36
N PRO A 104 10.19 -9.17 4.60
CA PRO A 104 8.88 -9.80 4.84
C PRO A 104 7.67 -9.03 4.29
N ASP A 105 7.78 -7.71 4.16
CA ASP A 105 6.68 -6.86 3.69
C ASP A 105 6.54 -6.84 2.16
N ALA A 106 7.68 -6.79 1.47
CA ALA A 106 7.75 -6.90 0.02
C ALA A 106 7.30 -8.28 -0.49
N SER A 107 6.92 -8.39 -1.75
CA SER A 107 6.60 -9.66 -2.42
C SER A 107 7.25 -9.73 -3.82
N PRO A 108 7.63 -10.92 -4.30
CA PRO A 108 8.23 -11.07 -5.63
C PRO A 108 7.30 -10.57 -6.74
N ALA A 109 7.84 -9.94 -7.78
CA ALA A 109 7.03 -9.42 -8.89
C ALA A 109 6.18 -10.53 -9.58
N LYS A 110 6.68 -11.78 -9.66
CA LYS A 110 5.86 -12.91 -10.15
C LYS A 110 4.71 -13.25 -9.20
N TRP A 111 4.85 -13.00 -7.90
CA TRP A 111 3.78 -13.21 -6.92
C TRP A 111 2.70 -12.13 -7.10
N HIS A 112 3.06 -10.86 -7.27
CA HIS A 112 2.08 -9.80 -7.60
C HIS A 112 1.30 -10.12 -8.88
N ARG A 113 1.99 -10.46 -9.97
CA ARG A 113 1.40 -10.85 -11.27
C ARG A 113 0.43 -12.04 -11.17
N ALA A 114 0.72 -13.00 -10.30
CA ALA A 114 -0.14 -14.16 -10.05
C ALA A 114 -1.28 -13.84 -9.06
N HIS A 115 -1.04 -13.00 -8.06
CA HIS A 115 -2.03 -12.63 -7.04
C HIS A 115 -3.19 -11.81 -7.60
N THR A 116 -2.91 -10.81 -8.45
CA THR A 116 -3.99 -10.05 -9.10
C THR A 116 -4.82 -10.94 -10.02
N THR A 117 -4.18 -11.93 -10.65
CA THR A 117 -4.83 -12.97 -11.46
C THR A 117 -5.70 -13.92 -10.64
N TRP A 118 -5.22 -14.32 -9.47
CA TRP A 118 -5.98 -15.10 -8.49
C TRP A 118 -7.24 -14.35 -8.02
N PHE A 119 -7.22 -13.02 -7.89
CA PHE A 119 -8.42 -12.24 -7.55
C PHE A 119 -9.52 -12.44 -8.61
N PHE A 120 -9.19 -12.30 -9.90
CA PHE A 120 -10.15 -12.52 -11.00
C PHE A 120 -10.59 -13.98 -11.12
N GLU A 121 -9.69 -14.94 -10.89
CA GLU A 121 -10.07 -16.36 -10.91
C GLU A 121 -11.03 -16.71 -9.77
N GLN A 122 -10.73 -16.27 -8.54
CA GLN A 122 -11.37 -16.75 -7.33
C GLN A 122 -12.65 -15.99 -6.97
N PHE A 123 -12.71 -14.68 -7.19
CA PHE A 123 -13.89 -13.87 -6.86
C PHE A 123 -14.83 -13.63 -8.05
N LEU A 124 -14.36 -13.81 -9.30
CA LEU A 124 -15.16 -13.53 -10.50
C LEU A 124 -15.42 -14.78 -11.34
N LEU A 125 -14.39 -15.45 -11.87
CA LEU A 125 -14.59 -16.59 -12.78
C LEU A 125 -15.20 -17.81 -12.09
N GLY A 126 -14.62 -18.30 -11.01
CA GLY A 126 -15.13 -19.46 -10.27
C GLY A 126 -16.60 -19.29 -9.81
N PRO A 127 -16.97 -18.16 -9.17
CA PRO A 127 -18.34 -17.94 -8.69
C PRO A 127 -19.36 -17.56 -9.78
N HIS A 128 -18.95 -17.04 -10.94
CA HIS A 128 -19.89 -16.40 -11.89
C HIS A 128 -19.76 -16.83 -13.36
N CYS A 129 -18.78 -17.65 -13.74
CA CYS A 129 -18.64 -18.22 -15.08
C CYS A 129 -18.92 -19.74 -15.06
N PRO A 130 -20.15 -20.20 -15.40
CA PRO A 130 -20.51 -21.62 -15.34
C PRO A 130 -19.58 -22.51 -16.16
N GLY A 131 -19.10 -23.61 -15.56
CA GLY A 131 -18.19 -24.55 -16.20
C GLY A 131 -16.73 -24.10 -16.29
N TYR A 132 -16.37 -22.93 -15.73
CA TYR A 132 -14.97 -22.47 -15.68
C TYR A 132 -14.06 -23.53 -15.03
N GLN A 133 -12.87 -23.70 -15.61
CA GLN A 133 -11.84 -24.62 -15.12
C GLN A 133 -10.69 -23.81 -14.54
N VAL A 134 -10.40 -24.03 -13.25
CA VAL A 134 -9.26 -23.40 -12.56
C VAL A 134 -7.95 -23.79 -13.24
N PHE A 135 -7.01 -22.85 -13.36
CA PHE A 135 -5.75 -23.08 -14.07
C PHE A 135 -4.88 -24.13 -13.39
N HIS A 136 -4.83 -24.12 -12.05
CA HIS A 136 -4.08 -25.07 -11.24
C HIS A 136 -4.67 -25.13 -9.82
N PRO A 137 -4.90 -26.32 -9.22
CA PRO A 137 -5.60 -26.43 -7.94
C PRO A 137 -4.89 -25.68 -6.79
N ASP A 138 -3.57 -25.80 -6.69
CA ASP A 138 -2.82 -25.21 -5.56
C ASP A 138 -2.62 -23.69 -5.66
N TYR A 139 -2.95 -23.05 -6.79
CA TYR A 139 -2.69 -21.61 -6.96
C TYR A 139 -3.53 -20.75 -6.00
N ALA A 140 -4.70 -21.23 -5.58
CA ALA A 140 -5.48 -20.59 -4.54
C ALA A 140 -4.72 -20.46 -3.21
N PHE A 141 -3.95 -21.48 -2.83
CA PHE A 141 -3.12 -21.48 -1.62
C PHE A 141 -1.86 -20.61 -1.78
N LEU A 142 -1.20 -20.65 -2.94
CA LEU A 142 0.04 -19.88 -3.18
C LEU A 142 -0.23 -18.36 -3.30
N PHE A 143 -1.40 -17.98 -3.81
CA PHE A 143 -1.71 -16.61 -4.21
C PHE A 143 -2.84 -15.93 -3.44
N ASN A 144 -3.46 -16.55 -2.44
CA ASN A 144 -4.26 -15.82 -1.46
C ASN A 144 -3.36 -14.87 -0.63
N SER A 145 -3.68 -13.58 -0.60
CA SER A 145 -2.92 -12.56 0.14
C SER A 145 -3.10 -12.67 1.65
N TYR A 146 -4.34 -12.47 2.10
CA TYR A 146 -4.73 -12.36 3.50
C TYR A 146 -6.19 -12.72 3.79
N TYR A 147 -6.97 -13.17 2.80
CA TYR A 147 -8.41 -13.44 2.94
C TYR A 147 -8.61 -14.75 3.68
N VAL A 148 -8.93 -14.70 4.98
CA VAL A 148 -9.07 -15.89 5.83
C VAL A 148 -10.32 -16.67 5.44
N SER A 149 -11.40 -15.97 5.09
CA SER A 149 -12.65 -16.54 4.58
C SER A 149 -12.50 -17.23 3.21
N ALA A 150 -11.46 -16.89 2.43
CA ALA A 150 -11.16 -17.54 1.15
C ALA A 150 -10.30 -18.81 1.28
N GLY A 151 -9.88 -19.18 2.51
CA GLY A 151 -9.17 -20.43 2.79
C GLY A 151 -7.70 -20.25 3.19
N PRO A 152 -6.94 -21.37 3.27
CA PRO A 152 -5.53 -21.35 3.69
C PRO A 152 -4.64 -20.64 2.65
N ARG A 153 -3.47 -20.19 3.10
CA ARG A 153 -2.50 -19.46 2.27
C ARG A 153 -1.05 -19.78 2.64
N HIS A 154 -0.14 -19.64 1.66
CA HIS A 154 1.30 -19.61 1.93
C HIS A 154 1.67 -18.38 2.79
N THR A 155 2.72 -18.51 3.61
CA THR A 155 3.09 -17.42 4.53
C THR A 155 3.73 -16.24 3.79
N ARG A 156 3.38 -15.01 4.20
CA ARG A 156 3.80 -13.77 3.53
C ARG A 156 5.32 -13.64 3.46
N ALA A 157 5.99 -13.94 4.57
CA ALA A 157 7.44 -13.79 4.72
C ALA A 157 8.29 -14.85 3.97
N ALA A 158 7.65 -15.80 3.27
CA ALA A 158 8.33 -16.85 2.52
C ALA A 158 7.88 -16.94 1.05
N ARG A 159 7.26 -15.88 0.51
CA ARG A 159 6.85 -15.82 -0.91
C ARG A 159 8.06 -15.93 -1.85
N GLY A 160 9.21 -15.39 -1.47
CA GLY A 160 10.48 -15.53 -2.20
C GLY A 160 11.07 -16.94 -2.22
N LEU A 161 10.63 -17.86 -1.36
CA LEU A 161 11.05 -19.26 -1.39
C LEU A 161 10.29 -20.09 -2.44
N LEU A 162 9.22 -19.54 -3.03
CA LEU A 162 8.42 -20.20 -4.06
C LEU A 162 9.11 -20.13 -5.43
N THR A 163 10.12 -20.96 -5.66
CA THR A 163 10.80 -21.09 -6.97
C THR A 163 9.84 -21.54 -8.08
N ARG A 164 8.73 -22.20 -7.73
CA ARG A 164 7.60 -22.53 -8.62
C ARG A 164 6.29 -21.93 -8.09
N PRO A 165 5.33 -21.58 -8.98
CA PRO A 165 5.47 -21.54 -10.43
C PRO A 165 6.44 -20.43 -10.88
N GLY A 166 7.16 -20.67 -11.97
CA GLY A 166 8.10 -19.75 -12.59
C GLY A 166 7.41 -18.68 -13.43
N VAL A 167 8.19 -17.71 -13.89
CA VAL A 167 7.71 -16.52 -14.62
C VAL A 167 6.90 -16.86 -15.87
N ALA A 168 7.29 -17.90 -16.62
CA ALA A 168 6.55 -18.36 -17.81
C ALA A 168 5.21 -19.04 -17.46
N GLU A 169 5.15 -19.78 -16.34
CA GLU A 169 3.94 -20.43 -15.83
C GLU A 169 2.95 -19.38 -15.30
N VAL A 170 3.43 -18.36 -14.58
CA VAL A 170 2.63 -17.19 -14.17
C VAL A 170 2.11 -16.41 -15.38
N ALA A 171 2.91 -16.23 -16.43
CA ALA A 171 2.45 -15.58 -17.66
C ALA A 171 1.41 -16.44 -18.42
N ALA A 172 1.48 -17.77 -18.34
CA ALA A 172 0.44 -18.65 -18.87
C ALA A 172 -0.86 -18.58 -18.05
N TYR A 173 -0.75 -18.50 -16.73
CA TYR A 173 -1.88 -18.31 -15.82
C TYR A 173 -2.63 -17.00 -16.09
N ARG A 174 -1.90 -15.88 -16.25
CA ARG A 174 -2.47 -14.59 -16.70
C ARG A 174 -3.29 -14.79 -17.95
N ARG A 175 -2.67 -15.25 -19.06
CA ARG A 175 -3.36 -15.44 -20.35
C ARG A 175 -4.58 -16.37 -20.29
N HIS A 176 -4.61 -17.37 -19.41
CA HIS A 176 -5.78 -18.24 -19.20
C HIS A 176 -6.94 -17.47 -18.60
N VAL A 177 -6.71 -16.78 -17.47
CA VAL A 177 -7.71 -15.97 -16.77
C VAL A 177 -8.13 -14.77 -17.63
N ASP A 178 -7.20 -14.11 -18.31
CA ASP A 178 -7.48 -12.97 -19.19
C ASP A 178 -8.42 -13.40 -20.33
N LYS A 179 -8.12 -14.53 -20.99
CA LYS A 179 -8.97 -15.12 -22.03
C LYS A 179 -10.35 -15.49 -21.49
N ALA A 180 -10.43 -16.07 -20.30
CA ALA A 180 -11.69 -16.46 -19.67
C ALA A 180 -12.55 -15.24 -19.31
N MET A 181 -11.98 -14.19 -18.71
CA MET A 181 -12.65 -12.93 -18.40
C MET A 181 -13.19 -12.25 -19.65
N LEU A 182 -12.35 -12.11 -20.69
CA LEU A 182 -12.74 -11.47 -21.95
C LEU A 182 -13.80 -12.27 -22.72
N ASN A 183 -13.74 -13.60 -22.71
CA ASN A 183 -14.79 -14.44 -23.26
C ASN A 183 -16.09 -14.29 -22.45
N TRP A 184 -16.01 -14.29 -21.12
CA TRP A 184 -17.17 -14.15 -20.23
C TRP A 184 -17.86 -12.79 -20.41
N PHE A 185 -17.11 -11.69 -20.56
CA PHE A 185 -17.68 -10.38 -20.92
C PHE A 185 -18.43 -10.41 -22.26
N ALA A 186 -17.93 -11.14 -23.26
CA ALA A 186 -18.57 -11.25 -24.56
C ALA A 186 -19.81 -12.18 -24.59
N THR A 187 -20.00 -13.05 -23.58
CA THR A 187 -21.09 -14.05 -23.56
C THR A 187 -22.05 -13.95 -22.38
N ALA A 188 -21.75 -13.16 -21.34
CA ALA A 188 -22.64 -12.97 -20.21
C ALA A 188 -23.81 -12.02 -20.57
N GLY A 189 -25.00 -12.29 -20.04
CA GLY A 189 -26.16 -11.42 -20.22
C GLY A 189 -26.01 -10.07 -19.51
N ALA A 190 -26.56 -9.01 -20.09
CA ALA A 190 -26.46 -7.62 -19.62
C ALA A 190 -26.60 -7.46 -18.10
N ALA A 191 -27.73 -7.90 -17.53
CA ALA A 191 -28.02 -7.79 -16.11
C ALA A 191 -27.02 -8.52 -15.20
N LYS A 192 -26.29 -9.53 -15.70
CA LYS A 192 -25.23 -10.21 -14.95
C LYS A 192 -23.91 -9.43 -14.99
N LEU A 193 -23.63 -8.73 -16.09
CA LEU A 193 -22.51 -7.78 -16.16
C LEU A 193 -22.78 -6.56 -15.29
N GLU A 194 -23.99 -5.99 -15.34
CA GLU A 194 -24.42 -4.89 -14.46
C GLU A 194 -24.32 -5.26 -12.97
N GLN A 195 -24.77 -6.47 -12.58
CA GLN A 195 -24.64 -6.96 -11.21
C GLN A 195 -23.18 -7.07 -10.73
N ILE A 196 -22.24 -7.42 -11.62
CA ILE A 196 -20.86 -7.78 -11.25
C ILE A 196 -19.83 -6.70 -11.61
N ALA A 197 -20.21 -5.66 -12.36
CA ALA A 197 -19.36 -4.51 -12.67
C ALA A 197 -18.67 -3.89 -11.43
N PRO A 198 -19.34 -3.69 -10.26
CA PRO A 198 -18.67 -3.18 -9.07
C PRO A 198 -17.55 -4.10 -8.55
N LEU A 199 -17.71 -5.42 -8.63
CA LEU A 199 -16.69 -6.39 -8.20
C LEU A 199 -15.52 -6.47 -9.19
N ILE A 200 -15.80 -6.29 -10.49
CA ILE A 200 -14.75 -6.13 -11.50
C ILE A 200 -13.96 -4.86 -11.19
N GLU A 201 -14.62 -3.74 -10.88
CA GLU A 201 -13.99 -2.46 -10.56
C GLU A 201 -13.12 -2.51 -9.29
N VAL A 202 -13.55 -3.24 -8.25
CA VAL A 202 -12.70 -3.59 -7.09
C VAL A 202 -11.46 -4.37 -7.54
N GLY A 203 -11.61 -5.38 -8.40
CA GLY A 203 -10.48 -6.18 -8.92
C GLY A 203 -9.48 -5.37 -9.74
N LEU A 204 -9.97 -4.39 -10.53
CA LEU A 204 -9.14 -3.45 -11.28
C LEU A 204 -8.35 -2.52 -10.36
N ASN A 205 -9.01 -1.92 -9.37
CA ASN A 205 -8.34 -1.06 -8.38
C ASN A 205 -7.36 -1.84 -7.49
N HIS A 206 -7.67 -3.10 -7.16
CA HIS A 206 -6.75 -4.02 -6.48
C HIS A 206 -5.49 -4.31 -7.30
N GLU A 207 -5.62 -4.54 -8.61
CA GLU A 207 -4.44 -4.68 -9.48
C GLU A 207 -3.65 -3.38 -9.60
N GLN A 208 -4.30 -2.21 -9.63
CA GLN A 208 -3.60 -0.92 -9.59
C GLN A 208 -2.79 -0.69 -8.31
N GLN A 209 -3.30 -1.10 -7.14
CA GLN A 209 -2.49 -1.10 -5.91
C GLN A 209 -1.27 -2.02 -6.05
N HIS A 210 -1.45 -3.21 -6.63
CA HIS A 210 -0.35 -4.16 -6.86
C HIS A 210 0.64 -3.72 -7.95
N GLN A 211 0.25 -2.85 -8.88
CA GLN A 211 1.15 -2.20 -9.84
C GLN A 211 2.10 -1.20 -9.19
N GLU A 212 1.64 -0.47 -8.18
CA GLU A 212 2.49 0.39 -7.36
C GLU A 212 3.43 -0.46 -6.47
N LEU A 213 2.90 -1.47 -5.78
CA LEU A 213 3.69 -2.39 -4.96
C LEU A 213 4.77 -3.14 -5.76
N LEU A 214 4.52 -3.48 -7.02
CA LEU A 214 5.53 -4.09 -7.90
C LEU A 214 6.77 -3.19 -8.03
N LEU A 215 6.58 -1.88 -8.19
CA LEU A 215 7.68 -0.92 -8.34
C LEU A 215 8.40 -0.62 -7.02
N THR A 216 7.69 -0.50 -5.89
CA THR A 216 8.34 -0.27 -4.59
C THR A 216 9.06 -1.51 -4.07
N ASP A 217 8.49 -2.70 -4.25
CA ASP A 217 9.12 -3.96 -3.83
C ASP A 217 10.38 -4.30 -4.65
N ILE A 218 10.37 -4.04 -5.97
CA ILE A 218 11.56 -4.25 -6.79
C ILE A 218 12.63 -3.19 -6.56
N LEU A 219 12.26 -1.92 -6.35
CA LEU A 219 13.20 -0.88 -5.94
C LEU A 219 13.89 -1.25 -4.62
N HIS A 220 13.14 -1.75 -3.64
CA HIS A 220 13.70 -2.23 -2.39
C HIS A 220 14.68 -3.39 -2.60
N ALA A 221 14.37 -4.35 -3.47
CA ALA A 221 15.27 -5.45 -3.81
C ALA A 221 16.55 -4.97 -4.52
N PHE A 222 16.42 -4.05 -5.47
CA PHE A 222 17.54 -3.47 -6.21
C PHE A 222 18.46 -2.64 -5.31
N ALA A 223 17.92 -1.94 -4.30
CA ALA A 223 18.70 -1.21 -3.30
C ALA A 223 19.57 -2.11 -2.40
N GLN A 224 19.19 -3.38 -2.19
CA GLN A 224 20.02 -4.34 -1.46
C GLN A 224 21.21 -4.86 -2.29
N ASN A 225 21.25 -4.63 -3.61
CA ASN A 225 22.30 -5.18 -4.46
C ASN A 225 23.60 -4.35 -4.32
N PRO A 226 24.75 -4.99 -4.02
CA PRO A 226 26.06 -4.32 -4.03
C PRO A 226 26.42 -3.73 -5.39
N ILE A 227 25.97 -4.38 -6.48
CA ILE A 227 26.08 -3.87 -7.85
C ILE A 227 24.68 -3.34 -8.23
N PRO A 228 24.39 -2.03 -8.08
CA PRO A 228 23.03 -1.52 -8.23
C PRO A 228 22.56 -1.64 -9.69
N PRO A 229 21.52 -2.44 -9.99
CA PRO A 229 20.90 -2.43 -11.31
C PRO A 229 20.06 -1.15 -11.49
N ALA A 230 19.53 -0.95 -12.69
CA ALA A 230 18.46 0.02 -12.94
C ALA A 230 17.24 -0.73 -13.50
N TYR A 231 16.05 -0.33 -13.07
CA TYR A 231 14.78 -0.83 -13.65
C TYR A 231 14.56 -0.22 -15.04
N ASP A 232 14.82 1.09 -15.16
CA ASP A 232 14.87 1.82 -16.42
C ASP A 232 15.88 2.97 -16.27
N PRO A 233 17.07 2.93 -16.90
CA PRO A 233 18.06 4.01 -16.82
C PRO A 233 17.56 5.40 -17.24
N ALA A 234 16.46 5.49 -18.01
CA ALA A 234 15.83 6.75 -18.39
C ALA A 234 14.86 7.29 -17.33
N TRP A 235 14.44 6.48 -16.35
CA TRP A 235 13.50 6.88 -15.30
C TRP A 235 14.04 8.04 -14.46
N ARG A 236 13.20 9.03 -14.19
CA ARG A 236 13.45 10.15 -13.27
C ARG A 236 12.20 10.35 -12.40
N LEU A 237 12.39 10.92 -11.21
CA LEU A 237 11.26 11.39 -10.40
C LEU A 237 10.55 12.54 -11.16
N PRO A 238 9.21 12.62 -11.15
CA PRO A 238 8.50 13.76 -11.70
C PRO A 238 8.92 15.08 -11.03
N ALA A 239 9.22 16.11 -11.83
CA ALA A 239 9.62 17.41 -11.33
C ALA A 239 8.42 18.19 -10.76
N THR A 240 8.54 18.69 -9.53
CA THR A 240 7.54 19.53 -8.87
C THR A 240 7.79 21.02 -9.17
N ALA A 241 6.78 21.71 -9.70
CA ALA A 241 6.85 23.16 -9.85
C ALA A 241 6.72 23.86 -8.48
N ARG A 242 7.73 24.65 -8.10
CA ARG A 242 7.68 25.56 -6.94
C ARG A 242 7.26 26.95 -7.41
N ASP A 243 5.96 27.23 -7.36
CA ASP A 243 5.34 28.47 -7.84
C ASP A 243 4.29 29.08 -6.90
N GLY A 244 4.13 30.40 -6.97
CA GLY A 244 3.24 31.16 -6.10
C GLY A 244 3.80 31.35 -4.68
N GLU A 245 2.92 31.37 -3.68
CA GLU A 245 3.28 31.48 -2.26
C GLU A 245 3.72 30.11 -1.69
N ASP A 246 4.62 30.08 -0.71
CA ASP A 246 5.05 28.84 -0.06
C ASP A 246 4.00 28.21 0.86
N TRP A 247 3.04 29.01 1.35
CA TRP A 247 2.06 28.60 2.38
C TRP A 247 0.65 29.07 2.03
N VAL A 248 -0.35 28.22 2.24
CA VAL A 248 -1.76 28.55 2.06
C VAL A 248 -2.52 28.45 3.38
N ALA A 249 -3.28 29.48 3.75
CA ALA A 249 -4.19 29.42 4.89
C ALA A 249 -5.46 28.66 4.51
N LEU A 250 -5.90 27.71 5.34
CA LEU A 250 -7.15 26.99 5.10
C LEU A 250 -8.35 27.79 5.63
N PRO A 251 -9.52 27.68 4.98
CA PRO A 251 -10.76 28.24 5.53
C PRO A 251 -11.12 27.52 6.85
N GLU A 252 -11.10 28.24 7.96
CA GLU A 252 -11.59 27.73 9.25
C GLU A 252 -13.08 27.35 9.14
N GLY A 253 -13.47 26.23 9.76
CA GLY A 253 -14.87 25.83 9.85
C GLY A 253 -15.10 24.33 9.79
N ILE A 254 -16.36 23.93 9.58
CA ILE A 254 -16.77 22.53 9.57
C ILE A 254 -16.94 22.05 8.13
N HIS A 255 -16.03 21.18 7.68
CA HIS A 255 -15.92 20.71 6.31
C HIS A 255 -16.44 19.26 6.12
N PRO A 256 -16.97 18.92 4.94
CA PRO A 256 -17.28 17.54 4.57
C PRO A 256 -16.01 16.78 4.17
N ILE A 257 -15.76 15.64 4.81
CA ILE A 257 -14.60 14.76 4.58
C ILE A 257 -15.07 13.39 4.09
N GLY A 258 -14.37 12.82 3.10
CA GLY A 258 -14.64 11.49 2.53
C GLY A 258 -15.31 11.51 1.15
N HIS A 259 -15.56 10.32 0.60
CA HIS A 259 -16.04 10.17 -0.77
C HIS A 259 -17.55 10.44 -0.89
N ALA A 260 -17.91 11.52 -1.58
CA ALA A 260 -19.31 11.98 -1.71
C ALA A 260 -20.03 11.53 -3.01
N GLY A 261 -19.32 10.89 -3.94
CA GLY A 261 -19.85 10.50 -5.25
C GLY A 261 -20.23 9.02 -5.38
N ASP A 262 -20.67 8.71 -6.60
CA ASP A 262 -21.05 7.38 -7.09
C ASP A 262 -19.92 6.69 -7.89
N SER A 263 -18.80 7.38 -8.13
CA SER A 263 -17.59 6.78 -8.73
C SER A 263 -16.88 5.84 -7.76
N PHE A 264 -15.95 5.02 -8.26
CA PHE A 264 -15.20 4.09 -7.41
C PHE A 264 -14.52 4.78 -6.22
N HIS A 265 -14.56 4.09 -5.08
CA HIS A 265 -13.91 4.44 -3.82
C HIS A 265 -13.74 3.16 -3.02
N PHE A 266 -12.70 3.10 -2.19
CA PHE A 266 -12.62 2.06 -1.17
C PHE A 266 -13.62 2.37 -0.03
N ASP A 267 -14.08 1.32 0.65
CA ASP A 267 -15.01 1.42 1.79
C ASP A 267 -14.44 2.30 2.92
N ASN A 268 -13.11 2.33 3.08
CA ASN A 268 -12.42 3.19 4.06
C ASN A 268 -12.53 4.70 3.78
N GLU A 269 -12.96 5.11 2.57
CA GLU A 269 -13.19 6.51 2.18
C GLU A 269 -14.61 7.01 2.57
N LYS A 270 -15.48 6.13 3.09
CA LYS A 270 -16.88 6.41 3.46
C LYS A 270 -17.20 6.05 4.92
N PRO A 271 -18.30 6.59 5.50
CA PRO A 271 -19.21 7.58 4.93
C PRO A 271 -18.60 8.99 4.90
N VAL A 272 -19.24 9.90 4.17
CA VAL A 272 -18.95 11.34 4.31
C VAL A 272 -19.33 11.78 5.72
N HIS A 273 -18.43 12.46 6.40
CA HIS A 273 -18.65 12.99 7.74
C HIS A 273 -18.19 14.45 7.82
N ARG A 274 -18.42 15.09 8.97
CA ARG A 274 -18.07 16.49 9.24
C ARG A 274 -16.86 16.56 10.15
N ALA A 275 -15.83 17.31 9.76
CA ALA A 275 -14.66 17.59 10.59
C ALA A 275 -14.49 19.10 10.80
N LEU A 276 -14.05 19.51 11.98
CA LEU A 276 -13.68 20.90 12.27
C LEU A 276 -12.21 21.11 11.89
N VAL A 277 -11.95 22.07 10.99
CA VAL A 277 -10.60 22.57 10.68
C VAL A 277 -10.46 23.94 11.33
N GLY A 278 -9.45 24.10 12.20
CA GLY A 278 -9.12 25.36 12.86
C GLY A 278 -8.26 26.28 11.98
N PRO A 279 -7.76 27.41 12.52
CA PRO A 279 -6.77 28.22 11.84
C PRO A 279 -5.46 27.43 11.63
N VAL A 280 -5.12 27.19 10.37
CA VAL A 280 -3.91 26.45 9.97
C VAL A 280 -3.44 26.91 8.60
N LYS A 281 -2.13 26.90 8.38
CA LYS A 281 -1.51 27.00 7.05
C LYS A 281 -0.88 25.66 6.66
N LEU A 282 -0.97 25.33 5.38
CA LEU A 282 -0.28 24.19 4.77
C LEU A 282 0.81 24.68 3.82
N ALA A 283 1.96 24.00 3.79
CA ALA A 283 2.98 24.23 2.80
C ALA A 283 2.47 23.85 1.41
N ARG A 284 2.53 24.77 0.45
CA ARG A 284 2.06 24.55 -0.92
C ARG A 284 2.96 23.60 -1.71
N HIS A 285 4.19 23.39 -1.26
CA HIS A 285 5.14 22.45 -1.86
C HIS A 285 5.57 21.36 -0.86
N LEU A 286 6.04 20.24 -1.40
CA LEU A 286 6.71 19.18 -0.65
C LEU A 286 8.09 19.61 -0.14
N VAL A 287 8.50 19.03 0.98
CA VAL A 287 9.86 19.20 1.52
C VAL A 287 10.88 18.59 0.56
N SER A 288 11.91 19.35 0.21
CA SER A 288 12.97 18.95 -0.71
C SER A 288 14.08 18.11 -0.05
N ASN A 289 14.90 17.46 -0.87
CA ASN A 289 16.13 16.81 -0.42
C ASN A 289 17.15 17.81 0.14
N ALA A 290 17.19 19.06 -0.36
CA ALA A 290 18.03 20.12 0.21
C ALA A 290 17.64 20.46 1.65
N GLU A 291 16.34 20.60 1.91
CA GLU A 291 15.78 20.80 3.26
C GLU A 291 16.11 19.59 4.17
N TRP A 292 16.03 18.37 3.64
CA TRP A 292 16.36 17.15 4.40
C TRP A 292 17.87 16.99 4.69
N LEU A 293 18.74 17.40 3.76
CA LEU A 293 20.19 17.43 3.96
C LEU A 293 20.57 18.42 5.07
N ALA A 294 19.86 19.54 5.22
CA ALA A 294 20.04 20.47 6.34
C ALA A 294 19.65 19.83 7.68
N PHE A 295 18.51 19.13 7.75
CA PHE A 295 18.10 18.33 8.92
C PHE A 295 19.15 17.27 9.29
N MET A 296 19.71 16.54 8.31
CA MET A 296 20.78 15.56 8.54
C MET A 296 22.07 16.20 9.07
N ALA A 297 22.46 17.35 8.50
CA ALA A 297 23.67 18.08 8.90
C ALA A 297 23.57 18.59 10.35
N ASP A 298 22.44 19.19 10.72
CA ASP A 298 22.13 19.67 12.07
C ASP A 298 21.89 18.53 13.09
N GLY A 299 22.02 17.27 12.64
CA GLY A 299 21.97 16.10 13.52
C GLY A 299 20.58 15.59 13.82
N GLY A 300 19.62 15.76 12.91
CA GLY A 300 18.26 15.26 12.99
C GLY A 300 18.16 13.82 13.49
N TYR A 301 18.91 12.89 12.90
CA TYR A 301 18.96 11.47 13.30
C TYR A 301 19.71 11.19 14.62
N ARG A 302 20.38 12.18 15.22
CA ARG A 302 21.15 12.06 16.48
C ARG A 302 20.48 12.76 17.66
N THR A 303 19.61 13.74 17.41
CA THR A 303 18.97 14.57 18.43
C THR A 303 17.65 13.97 18.88
N ALA A 304 17.70 13.11 19.91
CA ALA A 304 16.56 12.33 20.41
C ALA A 304 15.29 13.14 20.72
N THR A 305 15.42 14.39 21.16
CA THR A 305 14.28 15.28 21.48
C THR A 305 13.43 15.69 20.28
N LEU A 306 13.89 15.43 19.05
CA LEU A 306 13.09 15.62 17.83
C LEU A 306 12.12 14.47 17.58
N TRP A 307 12.34 13.29 18.18
CA TRP A 307 11.66 12.05 17.80
C TRP A 307 10.56 11.64 18.79
N LEU A 308 9.57 10.90 18.29
CA LEU A 308 8.75 10.02 19.13
C LEU A 308 9.61 8.86 19.64
N MET A 309 9.39 8.40 20.88
CA MET A 309 10.22 7.35 21.51
C MET A 309 10.30 6.07 20.68
N ASP A 310 9.16 5.57 20.18
CA ASP A 310 9.13 4.39 19.30
C ASP A 310 9.95 4.60 18.02
N GLY A 311 9.95 5.84 17.49
CA GLY A 311 10.70 6.23 16.30
C GLY A 311 12.20 6.31 16.54
N PHE A 312 12.62 6.89 17.68
CA PHE A 312 14.03 6.90 18.08
C PHE A 312 14.56 5.48 18.32
N ALA A 313 13.81 4.65 19.06
CA ALA A 313 14.14 3.24 19.27
C ALA A 313 14.06 2.38 17.99
N CYS A 314 13.39 2.88 16.93
CA CYS A 314 13.42 2.29 15.60
C CYS A 314 14.69 2.69 14.84
N ALA A 315 15.01 3.98 14.82
CA ALA A 315 16.21 4.53 14.19
C ALA A 315 17.51 3.99 14.80
N GLU A 316 17.58 3.85 16.13
CA GLU A 316 18.73 3.24 16.82
C GLU A 316 18.90 1.76 16.49
N ARG A 317 17.80 0.98 16.52
CA ARG A 317 17.82 -0.47 16.29
C ARG A 317 18.23 -0.83 14.86
N GLU A 318 17.89 0.02 13.90
CA GLU A 318 18.10 -0.21 12.47
C GLU A 318 19.15 0.73 11.85
N SER A 319 19.88 1.48 12.69
CA SER A 319 20.95 2.41 12.31
C SER A 319 20.55 3.39 11.19
N TRP A 320 19.41 4.06 11.33
CA TRP A 320 18.96 5.05 10.34
C TRP A 320 19.76 6.37 10.48
N GLU A 321 20.48 6.76 9.42
CA GLU A 321 21.25 8.02 9.36
C GLU A 321 20.78 8.99 8.26
N ALA A 322 19.95 8.50 7.33
CA ALA A 322 19.43 9.16 6.13
C ALA A 322 18.14 8.43 5.68
N PRO A 323 17.33 9.00 4.76
CA PRO A 323 16.13 8.36 4.20
C PRO A 323 16.36 6.96 3.61
N GLY A 324 15.27 6.24 3.36
CA GLY A 324 15.32 4.95 2.67
C GLY A 324 16.02 5.07 1.32
N HIS A 325 16.79 4.04 0.96
CA HIS A 325 17.54 3.95 -0.29
C HIS A 325 18.69 4.95 -0.48
N TRP A 326 18.97 5.83 0.50
CA TRP A 326 20.19 6.64 0.53
C TRP A 326 21.38 5.82 1.05
N ARG A 327 22.55 5.98 0.44
CA ARG A 327 23.81 5.39 0.93
C ARG A 327 25.02 6.26 0.62
N GLN A 328 26.01 6.22 1.51
CA GLN A 328 27.31 6.85 1.34
C GLN A 328 28.16 6.08 0.30
N VAL A 329 28.72 6.80 -0.66
CA VAL A 329 29.62 6.28 -1.70
C VAL A 329 30.69 7.33 -2.00
N ASP A 330 31.94 6.99 -1.70
CA ASP A 330 33.13 7.87 -1.85
C ASP A 330 33.06 9.19 -1.07
N GLY A 331 32.29 9.22 0.03
CA GLY A 331 32.04 10.41 0.87
C GLY A 331 30.75 11.17 0.53
N GLU A 332 30.13 10.85 -0.61
CA GLU A 332 28.90 11.50 -1.09
C GLU A 332 27.66 10.66 -0.76
N TRP A 333 26.56 11.32 -0.42
CA TRP A 333 25.25 10.65 -0.35
C TRP A 333 24.67 10.44 -1.76
N LYS A 334 24.30 9.20 -2.07
CA LYS A 334 23.68 8.79 -3.33
C LYS A 334 22.40 8.02 -3.06
N ILE A 335 21.36 8.23 -3.86
CA ILE A 335 20.04 7.61 -3.73
C ILE A 335 19.88 6.49 -4.77
N MET A 336 19.41 5.33 -4.34
CA MET A 336 18.96 4.29 -5.26
C MET A 336 17.53 4.58 -5.73
N THR A 337 17.34 4.59 -7.05
CA THR A 337 16.06 4.90 -7.72
C THR A 337 15.71 3.80 -8.74
N LEU A 338 14.52 3.86 -9.34
CA LEU A 338 14.21 3.01 -10.51
C LEU A 338 15.16 3.31 -11.70
N GLY A 339 15.75 4.50 -11.75
CA GLY A 339 16.83 4.89 -12.66
C GLY A 339 18.24 4.44 -12.21
N GLY A 340 18.36 3.54 -11.24
CA GLY A 340 19.63 3.11 -10.67
C GLY A 340 20.13 4.03 -9.54
N LEU A 341 21.39 3.82 -9.12
CA LEU A 341 22.05 4.66 -8.13
C LEU A 341 22.46 6.00 -8.74
N GLN A 342 21.95 7.10 -8.19
CA GLN A 342 22.17 8.46 -8.71
C GLN A 342 22.64 9.40 -7.58
N ALA A 343 23.25 10.52 -7.96
CA ALA A 343 23.42 11.64 -7.02
C ALA A 343 22.05 12.15 -6.56
N ILE A 344 21.98 12.71 -5.35
CA ILE A 344 20.74 13.30 -4.84
C ILE A 344 20.49 14.63 -5.58
N ASP A 345 19.34 14.70 -6.25
CA ASP A 345 18.78 15.97 -6.74
C ASP A 345 18.30 16.79 -5.53
N PRO A 346 18.86 17.98 -5.27
CA PRO A 346 18.53 18.79 -4.10
C PRO A 346 17.12 19.40 -4.18
N ASP A 347 16.60 19.68 -5.37
CA ASP A 347 15.32 20.36 -5.58
C ASP A 347 14.14 19.38 -5.59
N ALA A 348 14.41 18.11 -5.91
CA ALA A 348 13.45 17.02 -5.83
C ALA A 348 12.89 16.83 -4.40
N PRO A 349 11.60 16.46 -4.25
CA PRO A 349 11.02 16.10 -2.96
C PRO A 349 11.72 14.94 -2.26
N VAL A 350 11.78 14.99 -0.93
CA VAL A 350 12.26 13.86 -0.12
C VAL A 350 11.31 12.68 -0.23
N CYS A 351 11.90 11.49 -0.34
CA CYS A 351 11.19 10.24 -0.58
C CYS A 351 11.77 9.11 0.30
N HIS A 352 11.02 8.01 0.42
CA HIS A 352 11.37 6.80 1.18
C HIS A 352 11.59 7.04 2.69
N ILE A 353 10.87 8.01 3.27
CA ILE A 353 10.89 8.30 4.70
C ILE A 353 9.73 7.62 5.46
N SER A 354 10.01 7.24 6.69
CA SER A 354 9.04 6.76 7.67
C SER A 354 8.16 7.88 8.22
N TYR A 355 7.06 7.54 8.89
CA TYR A 355 6.26 8.52 9.63
C TYR A 355 7.10 9.17 10.75
N TYR A 356 7.92 8.37 11.44
CA TYR A 356 8.79 8.85 12.52
C TYR A 356 9.81 9.87 12.03
N GLU A 357 10.42 9.65 10.86
CA GLU A 357 11.29 10.61 10.19
C GLU A 357 10.53 11.88 9.80
N ALA A 358 9.35 11.75 9.18
CA ALA A 358 8.54 12.90 8.75
C ALA A 358 8.12 13.79 9.92
N ASP A 359 7.72 13.18 11.03
CA ASP A 359 7.32 13.84 12.28
C ASP A 359 8.53 14.45 13.02
N ALA A 360 9.70 13.81 13.00
CA ALA A 360 10.94 14.37 13.56
C ALA A 360 11.47 15.56 12.76
N PHE A 361 11.42 15.49 11.42
CA PHE A 361 11.72 16.63 10.54
C PHE A 361 10.76 17.80 10.80
N ALA A 362 9.46 17.53 10.93
CA ALA A 362 8.47 18.56 11.20
C ALA A 362 8.77 19.29 12.53
N ARG A 363 9.14 18.57 13.60
CA ARG A 363 9.57 19.20 14.87
C ARG A 363 10.81 20.06 14.70
N TRP A 364 11.82 19.58 13.97
CA TRP A 364 13.05 20.33 13.70
C TRP A 364 12.76 21.66 12.96
N ALA A 365 11.87 21.63 11.96
CA ALA A 365 11.44 22.82 11.23
C ALA A 365 10.56 23.80 12.06
N GLY A 366 10.20 23.46 13.30
CA GLY A 366 9.24 24.22 14.11
C GLY A 366 7.82 24.18 13.52
N LYS A 367 7.42 23.05 12.93
CA LYS A 367 6.15 22.79 12.25
C LYS A 367 5.55 21.45 12.68
N HIS A 368 4.49 21.03 11.99
CA HIS A 368 3.80 19.76 12.21
C HIS A 368 3.52 19.05 10.89
N LEU A 369 3.10 17.78 10.96
CA LEU A 369 2.38 17.12 9.87
C LEU A 369 0.89 17.52 9.91
N PRO A 370 0.20 17.71 8.77
CA PRO A 370 -1.25 17.91 8.73
C PRO A 370 -2.00 16.64 9.14
N THR A 371 -3.26 16.77 9.58
CA THR A 371 -4.22 15.67 9.56
C THR A 371 -4.66 15.36 8.13
N GLU A 372 -5.22 14.17 7.91
CA GLU A 372 -5.85 13.84 6.63
C GLU A 372 -7.02 14.76 6.25
N MET A 373 -7.70 15.36 7.24
CA MET A 373 -8.80 16.30 7.03
C MET A 373 -8.32 17.67 6.56
N GLU A 374 -7.27 18.21 7.19
CA GLU A 374 -6.62 19.46 6.77
C GLU A 374 -6.03 19.32 5.36
N TRP A 375 -5.39 18.17 5.07
CA TRP A 375 -4.90 17.85 3.72
C TRP A 375 -6.05 17.75 2.71
N GLU A 376 -7.15 17.07 3.03
CA GLU A 376 -8.27 16.89 2.11
C GLU A 376 -8.96 18.22 1.77
N VAL A 377 -9.15 19.11 2.75
CA VAL A 377 -9.69 20.46 2.51
C VAL A 377 -8.79 21.27 1.56
N ALA A 378 -7.48 21.24 1.77
CA ALA A 378 -6.52 21.93 0.89
C ALA A 378 -6.48 21.36 -0.53
N ALA A 379 -6.54 20.04 -0.67
CA ALA A 379 -6.60 19.35 -1.96
C ALA A 379 -7.93 19.63 -2.70
N ARG A 380 -9.08 19.64 -1.99
CA ARG A 380 -10.38 20.01 -2.56
C ARG A 380 -10.44 21.47 -3.04
N ALA A 381 -9.71 22.36 -2.38
CA ALA A 381 -9.59 23.77 -2.78
C ALA A 381 -8.55 24.01 -3.90
N GLY A 382 -7.88 22.96 -4.40
CA GLY A 382 -6.87 23.08 -5.45
C GLY A 382 -5.59 23.80 -5.01
N HIS A 383 -5.31 23.86 -3.70
CA HIS A 383 -4.21 24.65 -3.16
C HIS A 383 -2.85 23.93 -3.13
N LEU A 384 -2.85 22.62 -3.40
CA LEU A 384 -1.67 21.74 -3.34
C LEU A 384 -1.26 21.29 -4.77
N PRO A 385 -0.40 22.04 -5.50
CA PRO A 385 -0.03 21.72 -6.88
C PRO A 385 0.64 20.33 -7.03
N ASP A 386 1.48 19.95 -6.07
CA ASP A 386 2.17 18.66 -5.98
C ASP A 386 1.44 17.65 -5.07
N ALA A 387 0.11 17.68 -5.07
CA ALA A 387 -0.70 16.75 -4.30
C ALA A 387 -0.60 15.29 -4.77
N PHE A 388 -0.38 15.04 -6.06
CA PHE A 388 -0.50 13.72 -6.69
C PHE A 388 0.70 13.38 -7.59
N GLY A 389 0.85 12.10 -7.93
CA GLY A 389 1.82 11.62 -8.92
C GLY A 389 3.30 11.77 -8.53
N THR A 390 3.59 12.08 -7.26
CA THR A 390 4.95 12.42 -6.78
C THR A 390 5.35 11.53 -5.61
N VAL A 391 4.84 11.81 -4.41
CA VAL A 391 5.00 10.97 -3.20
C VAL A 391 3.71 10.94 -2.39
N TRP A 392 3.46 9.82 -1.72
CA TRP A 392 2.45 9.74 -0.67
C TRP A 392 2.88 10.60 0.53
N GLN A 393 2.01 11.50 0.96
CA GLN A 393 2.30 12.46 2.03
C GLN A 393 1.82 11.92 3.37
N TRP A 394 2.74 11.70 4.31
CA TRP A 394 2.39 11.33 5.69
C TRP A 394 1.52 12.40 6.36
N THR A 395 0.49 11.94 7.08
CA THR A 395 -0.36 12.79 7.93
C THR A 395 -0.27 12.32 9.39
N ARG A 396 -0.54 13.22 10.35
CA ARG A 396 -0.68 12.87 11.77
C ARG A 396 -1.98 12.14 12.12
N SER A 397 -2.77 11.72 11.12
CA SER A 397 -4.00 10.95 11.34
C SER A 397 -3.69 9.46 11.43
N ALA A 398 -4.13 8.81 12.52
CA ALA A 398 -4.17 7.36 12.60
C ALA A 398 -5.18 6.79 11.58
N TYR A 399 -4.87 5.65 10.98
CA TYR A 399 -5.78 4.95 10.07
C TYR A 399 -6.92 4.29 10.85
N ALA A 400 -7.93 5.11 11.14
CA ALA A 400 -9.14 4.76 11.88
C ALA A 400 -10.36 4.71 10.96
N PRO A 401 -11.43 3.98 11.34
CA PRO A 401 -12.72 4.07 10.66
C PRO A 401 -13.29 5.48 10.73
N TYR A 402 -13.81 5.99 9.61
CA TYR A 402 -14.61 7.23 9.63
C TYR A 402 -15.89 7.04 10.46
N PRO A 403 -16.44 8.10 11.10
CA PRO A 403 -17.65 8.00 11.91
C PRO A 403 -18.83 7.38 11.16
N GLY A 404 -19.26 6.18 11.57
CA GLY A 404 -20.33 5.43 10.90
C GLY A 404 -19.88 4.45 9.81
N TYR A 405 -18.57 4.27 9.59
CA TYR A 405 -18.00 3.20 8.76
C TYR A 405 -18.51 1.82 9.19
N LYS A 406 -18.76 0.97 8.20
CA LYS A 406 -19.07 -0.46 8.36
C LYS A 406 -18.38 -1.20 7.23
N ALA A 407 -17.68 -2.29 7.56
CA ALA A 407 -17.14 -3.19 6.55
C ALA A 407 -18.29 -3.87 5.79
N ILE A 408 -18.05 -4.18 4.51
CA ILE A 408 -18.97 -4.95 3.66
C ILE A 408 -19.02 -6.40 4.18
N GLU A 409 -20.16 -7.09 4.06
CA GLU A 409 -20.27 -8.48 4.48
C GLU A 409 -19.50 -9.46 3.56
N GLY A 410 -19.06 -10.59 4.11
CA GLY A 410 -18.29 -11.59 3.38
C GLY A 410 -16.82 -11.24 3.18
N ALA A 411 -16.15 -11.96 2.27
CA ALA A 411 -14.69 -11.91 2.13
C ALA A 411 -14.13 -10.52 1.82
N LEU A 412 -14.86 -9.70 1.05
CA LEU A 412 -14.43 -8.35 0.68
C LEU A 412 -14.43 -7.36 1.87
N GLY A 413 -15.14 -7.67 2.96
CA GLY A 413 -15.01 -6.94 4.23
C GLY A 413 -13.62 -7.05 4.87
N GLU A 414 -12.82 -8.06 4.48
CA GLU A 414 -11.45 -8.21 4.94
C GLU A 414 -10.47 -7.23 4.26
N TYR A 415 -10.87 -6.46 3.24
CA TYR A 415 -9.96 -5.63 2.44
C TYR A 415 -9.31 -4.50 3.26
N ASN A 416 -10.10 -3.75 4.04
CA ASN A 416 -9.64 -2.52 4.71
C ASN A 416 -9.88 -2.52 6.23
N GLY A 417 -11.11 -2.80 6.69
CA GLY A 417 -11.51 -2.58 8.09
C GLY A 417 -10.63 -3.28 9.12
N LYS A 418 -10.13 -4.48 8.81
CA LYS A 418 -9.26 -5.27 9.71
C LYS A 418 -7.83 -4.70 9.88
N PHE A 419 -7.45 -3.69 9.11
CA PHE A 419 -6.15 -3.03 9.15
C PHE A 419 -6.17 -1.67 9.85
N MET A 420 -7.33 -1.22 10.36
CA MET A 420 -7.53 0.09 11.00
C MET A 420 -7.00 0.18 12.45
N VAL A 421 -5.73 -0.19 12.64
CA VAL A 421 -5.02 -0.12 13.93
C VAL A 421 -3.50 -0.03 13.69
N ASN A 422 -2.79 0.70 14.56
CA ASN A 422 -1.31 0.86 14.55
C ASN A 422 -0.68 1.42 13.26
N GLN A 423 -1.48 1.92 12.32
CA GLN A 423 -1.03 2.48 11.04
C GLN A 423 -1.42 3.97 10.94
N LEU A 424 -0.62 4.73 10.19
CA LEU A 424 -0.83 6.16 9.95
C LEU A 424 -1.31 6.36 8.50
N VAL A 425 -2.12 7.38 8.27
CA VAL A 425 -2.69 7.69 6.96
C VAL A 425 -1.72 8.50 6.11
N LEU A 426 -1.66 8.16 4.83
CA LEU A 426 -1.01 8.94 3.80
C LEU A 426 -2.03 9.38 2.74
N ARG A 427 -1.82 10.56 2.18
CA ARG A 427 -2.71 11.18 1.17
C ARG A 427 -1.91 11.60 -0.06
N GLY A 428 -2.63 12.00 -1.11
CA GLY A 428 -2.04 12.30 -2.42
C GLY A 428 -1.93 11.07 -3.31
N SER A 429 -0.81 10.94 -4.00
CA SER A 429 -0.34 9.70 -4.65
C SER A 429 1.12 9.83 -5.09
N SER A 430 1.77 8.68 -5.38
CA SER A 430 3.18 8.66 -5.78
C SER A 430 3.40 8.60 -7.30
N CYS A 431 4.65 8.77 -7.72
CA CYS A 431 5.11 8.52 -9.09
C CYS A 431 4.98 7.06 -9.54
N ALA A 432 4.68 6.13 -8.63
CA ALA A 432 4.37 4.73 -8.94
C ALA A 432 2.86 4.43 -8.92
N THR A 433 2.01 5.30 -8.38
CA THR A 433 0.55 5.12 -8.41
C THR A 433 0.04 5.19 -9.86
N PRO A 434 -0.77 4.22 -10.35
CA PRO A 434 -1.31 4.27 -11.71
C PRO A 434 -2.22 5.48 -11.98
N GLU A 435 -2.25 5.93 -13.24
CA GLU A 435 -3.17 6.97 -13.69
C GLU A 435 -4.64 6.56 -13.45
N GLY A 436 -5.48 7.52 -13.06
CA GLY A 436 -6.89 7.28 -12.72
C GLY A 436 -7.13 6.59 -11.37
N HIS A 437 -6.12 5.97 -10.73
CA HIS A 437 -6.28 5.33 -9.42
C HIS A 437 -6.40 6.33 -8.26
N SER A 438 -5.79 7.51 -8.42
CA SER A 438 -5.70 8.55 -7.39
C SER A 438 -7.05 9.27 -7.17
N ARG A 439 -7.42 9.54 -5.91
CA ARG A 439 -8.63 10.31 -5.55
C ARG A 439 -8.33 11.29 -4.43
N VAL A 440 -9.02 12.43 -4.41
CA VAL A 440 -8.91 13.40 -3.29
C VAL A 440 -9.32 12.78 -1.96
N SER A 441 -10.25 11.82 -1.94
CA SER A 441 -10.66 11.05 -0.76
C SER A 441 -9.78 9.82 -0.44
N TYR A 442 -8.77 9.49 -1.26
CA TYR A 442 -8.00 8.24 -1.14
C TYR A 442 -7.19 8.18 0.16
N ARG A 443 -7.41 7.14 0.97
CA ARG A 443 -6.68 6.89 2.22
C ARG A 443 -5.72 5.72 2.03
N ASN A 444 -4.45 6.02 1.77
CA ASN A 444 -3.38 5.01 1.86
C ASN A 444 -2.93 4.88 3.32
N PHE A 445 -2.39 3.74 3.73
CA PHE A 445 -2.05 3.48 5.13
C PHE A 445 -0.89 2.50 5.27
N PHE A 446 0.03 2.80 6.17
CA PHE A 446 1.17 1.94 6.50
C PHE A 446 1.56 2.07 7.97
N TYR A 447 2.31 1.08 8.49
CA TYR A 447 2.91 1.18 9.82
C TYR A 447 3.95 2.31 9.85
N PRO A 448 4.11 3.01 10.99
CA PRO A 448 4.90 4.24 11.06
C PRO A 448 6.40 4.07 10.78
N TYR A 449 6.93 2.85 10.81
CA TYR A 449 8.33 2.52 10.46
C TYR A 449 8.54 2.14 8.98
N HIS A 450 7.51 2.15 8.13
CA HIS A 450 7.62 1.76 6.72
C HIS A 450 8.32 2.83 5.87
N ARG A 451 9.32 2.41 5.07
CA ARG A 451 10.22 3.31 4.32
C ARG A 451 10.36 3.01 2.82
N TRP A 452 10.03 1.80 2.37
CA TRP A 452 10.27 1.38 0.96
C TRP A 452 9.26 1.95 -0.05
N GLN A 453 8.12 2.43 0.45
CA GLN A 453 7.10 3.08 -0.35
C GLN A 453 7.61 4.46 -0.82
N PHE A 454 7.03 5.01 -1.88
CA PHE A 454 7.36 6.36 -2.33
C PHE A 454 6.70 7.41 -1.41
N THR A 455 7.26 7.58 -0.21
CA THR A 455 6.69 8.36 0.90
C THR A 455 7.52 9.60 1.22
N GLY A 456 6.84 10.73 1.36
CA GLY A 456 7.41 12.03 1.74
C GLY A 456 6.47 12.78 2.71
N LEU A 457 6.65 14.09 2.82
CA LEU A 457 5.86 14.93 3.71
C LEU A 457 5.56 16.34 3.16
N ARG A 458 4.57 16.96 3.78
CA ARG A 458 4.18 18.37 3.64
C ARG A 458 3.99 18.93 5.05
N LEU A 459 4.42 20.17 5.28
CA LEU A 459 4.35 20.80 6.61
C LEU A 459 3.03 21.54 6.84
N ALA A 460 2.59 21.58 8.09
CA ALA A 460 1.49 22.38 8.60
C ALA A 460 1.98 23.34 9.70
N ASP A 461 1.42 24.55 9.72
CA ASP A 461 1.76 25.63 10.65
C ASP A 461 0.48 26.20 11.29
N TYR A 462 0.47 26.31 12.62
CA TYR A 462 -0.68 26.83 13.38
C TYR A 462 -0.44 28.26 13.90
N GLY A 463 0.71 28.88 13.61
CA GLY A 463 0.98 30.29 13.93
C GLY A 463 1.08 30.59 15.42
N THR A 464 2.06 29.96 16.10
CA THR A 464 2.46 30.26 17.49
C THR A 464 3.34 31.51 17.58
#